data_AF-A0A7G2K203-F1
#
_entry.id   AF-A0A7G2K203-F1
#
_cell.length_a   1.000
_cell.length_b   1.000
_cell.length_c   1.000
_cell.angle_alpha   90.00
_cell.angle_beta   90.00
_cell.angle_gamma   90.00
#
_symmetry.space_group_name_H-M   'P 1'
#
loop_
_entity.id
_entity.type
_entity.pdbx_description
1 polymer ?
#
loop_
_entity_poly.entity_id
_entity_poly.type
_entity_poly.pdbx_seq_one_letter_code
_entity_poly.pdbx_strand_id
1 'polypeptide(L)' 'MLHMARTCSSKMLDSPLASKIIEKPTALSVLKSVFGYQSFRKGQEEVINAALNGQDALVVMATGNGKSLCYQIPQTLA' A
#
# COMPACT_ATOMS: atom_id res chain seq x y z
N MET A 1 28.18 53.30 -2.41
CA MET A 1 27.05 54.19 -2.73
C MET A 1 25.95 53.33 -3.32
N LEU A 2 24.78 53.33 -2.68
CA LEU A 2 23.58 52.54 -2.97
C LEU A 2 23.14 52.60 -4.45
N HIS A 3 22.47 51.55 -4.94
CA HIS A 3 21.04 51.51 -5.36
C HIS A 3 20.72 50.05 -5.83
N MET A 4 19.96 49.24 -5.07
CA MET A 4 18.48 49.07 -5.12
C MET A 4 18.00 48.40 -6.45
N ALA A 5 17.18 47.34 -6.52
CA ALA A 5 16.47 46.50 -5.56
C ALA A 5 15.74 45.36 -6.33
N ARG A 6 15.30 44.33 -5.58
CA ARG A 6 14.14 43.44 -5.84
C ARG A 6 14.30 42.23 -6.79
N THR A 7 14.61 41.10 -6.15
CA THR A 7 13.83 39.85 -6.18
C THR A 7 13.15 39.47 -7.50
N CYS A 8 13.76 38.51 -8.20
CA CYS A 8 13.02 37.51 -8.98
C CYS A 8 12.12 36.73 -8.01
N SER A 9 10.94 37.26 -7.72
CA SER A 9 9.90 36.58 -6.96
C SER A 9 8.75 36.26 -7.89
N SER A 10 8.30 35.01 -7.76
CA SER A 10 6.97 34.55 -8.14
C SER A 10 6.76 34.15 -9.61
N LYS A 11 7.08 32.88 -9.89
CA LYS A 11 6.05 31.92 -10.37
C LYS A 11 6.46 30.47 -10.05
N MET A 12 5.97 30.03 -8.88
CA MET A 12 5.32 28.72 -8.65
C MET A 12 6.16 27.47 -8.97
N LEU A 13 6.99 26.95 -8.06
CA LEU A 13 6.58 26.13 -6.91
C LEU A 13 5.06 26.06 -6.65
N ASP A 14 4.32 25.34 -7.49
CA ASP A 14 3.04 24.73 -7.09
C ASP A 14 2.84 23.45 -7.92
N SER A 15 3.77 22.49 -7.77
CA SER A 15 3.51 21.11 -8.18
C SER A 15 2.86 20.40 -6.99
N PRO A 16 1.55 20.10 -7.01
CA PRO A 16 0.87 19.43 -5.90
C PRO A 16 1.25 17.93 -5.76
N LEU A 17 2.23 17.43 -6.53
CA LEU A 17 2.62 16.02 -6.55
C LEU A 17 3.94 15.71 -5.83
N ALA A 18 4.65 16.72 -5.32
CA ALA A 18 5.95 16.54 -4.66
C ALA A 18 5.86 15.97 -3.22
N SER A 19 4.65 15.78 -2.69
CA SER A 19 4.42 15.22 -1.36
C SER A 19 3.38 14.10 -1.38
N LYS A 20 3.49 13.18 -2.34
CA LYS A 20 2.82 11.88 -2.14
C LYS A 20 3.53 11.19 -0.98
N ILE A 21 2.95 11.30 0.21
CA ILE A 21 3.35 10.54 1.40
C ILE A 21 3.49 9.09 0.93
N ILE A 22 4.70 8.53 1.05
CA ILE A 22 4.93 7.11 0.78
C ILE A 22 4.38 6.37 2.00
N GLU A 23 3.05 6.30 2.09
CA GLU A 23 2.39 5.46 3.06
C GLU A 23 2.75 4.01 2.75
N LYS A 24 3.14 3.25 3.80
CA LYS A 24 3.41 1.82 3.64
C LYS A 24 2.16 1.15 3.05
N PRO A 25 2.32 0.29 2.02
CA PRO A 25 1.18 -0.39 1.42
C PRO A 25 0.48 -1.25 2.46
N THR A 26 -0.85 -1.21 2.47
CA THR A 26 -1.69 -2.12 3.26
C THR A 26 -1.97 -3.40 2.49
N ALA A 27 -2.37 -4.47 3.18
CA ALA A 27 -2.80 -5.72 2.53
C ALA A 27 -3.91 -5.50 1.50
N LEU A 28 -4.89 -4.66 1.81
CA LEU A 28 -5.96 -4.30 0.87
C LEU A 28 -5.44 -3.51 -0.33
N SER A 29 -4.43 -2.64 -0.15
CA SER A 29 -3.82 -1.92 -1.26
C SER A 29 -3.10 -2.85 -2.22
N VAL A 30 -2.34 -3.83 -1.69
CA VAL A 30 -1.65 -4.85 -2.49
C VAL A 30 -2.64 -5.74 -3.21
N LEU A 31 -3.70 -6.19 -2.53
CA LEU A 31 -4.78 -6.96 -3.13
C LEU A 31 -5.36 -6.25 -4.37
N LYS A 32 -5.58 -4.93 -4.27
CA LYS A 32 -6.13 -4.11 -5.35
C LYS A 32 -5.13 -3.85 -6.46
N SER A 33 -3.93 -3.37 -6.13
CA SER A 33 -2.97 -2.88 -7.11
C SER A 33 -2.17 -3.99 -7.82
N VAL A 34 -1.90 -5.10 -7.12
CA VAL A 34 -1.10 -6.21 -7.65
C VAL A 34 -1.98 -7.34 -8.17
N PHE A 35 -3.05 -7.67 -7.45
CA PHE A 35 -3.89 -8.84 -7.75
C PHE A 35 -5.24 -8.48 -8.41
N GLY A 36 -5.61 -7.19 -8.46
CA GLY A 36 -6.81 -6.72 -9.14
C GLY A 36 -8.13 -7.07 -8.44
N TYR A 37 -8.11 -7.46 -7.16
CA TYR A 37 -9.34 -7.76 -6.40
C TYR A 37 -9.74 -6.60 -5.49
N GLN A 38 -11.05 -6.36 -5.38
CA GLN A 38 -11.57 -5.21 -4.65
C GLN A 38 -11.72 -5.42 -3.15
N SER A 39 -11.89 -6.68 -2.73
CA SER A 39 -12.08 -7.06 -1.34
C SER A 39 -11.60 -8.49 -1.10
N PHE A 40 -11.26 -8.77 0.16
CA PHE A 40 -10.97 -10.12 0.61
C PHE A 40 -12.23 -10.98 0.59
N ARG A 41 -12.05 -12.27 0.31
CA ARG A 41 -13.06 -13.30 0.60
C ARG A 41 -13.00 -13.66 2.08
N LYS A 42 -14.09 -14.24 2.59
CA LYS A 42 -14.20 -14.70 3.98
C LYS A 42 -12.98 -15.52 4.41
N GLY A 43 -12.38 -15.19 5.54
CA GLY A 43 -11.22 -15.90 6.10
C GLY A 43 -9.87 -15.43 5.56
N GLN A 44 -9.80 -14.71 4.44
CA GLN A 44 -8.51 -14.31 3.86
C GLN A 44 -7.83 -13.22 4.69
N GLU A 45 -8.57 -12.20 5.10
CA GLU A 45 -8.04 -11.08 5.87
C GLU A 45 -7.53 -11.54 7.24
N GLU A 46 -8.26 -12.41 7.93
CA GLU A 46 -7.86 -12.95 9.23
C GLU A 46 -6.54 -13.72 9.15
N VAL A 47 -6.39 -14.57 8.12
CA VAL A 47 -5.17 -15.34 7.89
C VAL A 47 -3.98 -14.45 7.51
N ILE A 48 -4.21 -13.46 6.64
CA ILE A 48 -3.16 -12.52 6.22
C ILE A 48 -2.66 -11.72 7.43
N ASN A 49 -3.58 -11.23 8.27
CA ASN A 49 -3.24 -10.50 9.48
C ASN A 49 -2.49 -11.38 10.48
N ALA A 50 -2.90 -12.64 10.66
CA ALA A 50 -2.16 -13.59 11.49
C ALA A 50 -0.71 -13.76 11.01
N ALA A 51 -0.51 -13.98 9.70
CA ALA A 51 0.82 -14.12 9.11
C ALA A 51 1.67 -12.85 9.25
N LEU A 52 1.08 -11.66 9.02
CA LEU A 52 1.76 -10.37 9.19
C LEU A 52 2.16 -10.10 10.65
N ASN A 53 1.42 -10.65 11.61
CA ASN A 53 1.71 -10.58 13.04
C ASN A 53 2.66 -11.69 13.53
N GLY A 54 3.20 -12.51 12.63
CA GLY A 54 4.08 -13.63 12.99
C GLY A 54 3.38 -14.77 13.73
N GLN A 55 2.07 -14.93 13.55
CA GLN A 55 1.26 -15.98 14.16
C GLN A 55 1.05 -17.15 13.19
N ASP A 56 1.01 -18.36 13.73
CA ASP A 56 0.68 -19.56 12.96
C ASP A 56 -0.80 -19.56 12.54
N ALA A 57 -1.08 -19.95 11.29
CA ALA A 57 -2.43 -20.06 10.76
C ALA A 57 -2.59 -21.31 9.88
N LEU A 58 -3.65 -22.10 10.13
CA LEU A 58 -4.06 -23.19 9.27
C LEU A 58 -5.18 -22.71 8.34
N VAL A 59 -4.94 -22.79 7.04
CA VAL A 59 -5.90 -22.37 6.02
C VAL A 59 -6.51 -23.60 5.36
N VAL A 60 -7.81 -23.78 5.50
CA VAL A 60 -8.59 -24.83 4.80
C VAL A 60 -9.65 -24.14 3.95
N MET A 61 -9.44 -24.15 2.63
CA MET A 61 -10.32 -23.50 1.65
C MET A 61 -10.41 -24.38 0.41
N ALA A 62 -11.57 -24.44 -0.23
CA ALA A 62 -11.71 -25.14 -1.51
C ALA A 62 -10.84 -24.50 -2.61
N THR A 63 -10.43 -25.31 -3.59
CA THR A 63 -9.67 -24.86 -4.77
C THR A 63 -10.36 -23.66 -5.44
N GLY A 64 -9.56 -22.69 -5.91
CA GLY A 64 -10.07 -21.47 -6.54
C GLY A 64 -10.54 -20.37 -5.58
N ASN A 65 -10.57 -20.61 -4.26
CA ASN A 65 -10.91 -19.57 -3.27
C ASN A 65 -9.73 -18.67 -2.85
N GLY A 66 -8.63 -18.70 -3.59
CA GLY A 66 -7.53 -17.78 -3.35
C GLY A 66 -6.73 -18.05 -2.08
N LYS A 67 -6.59 -19.34 -1.67
CA LYS A 67 -5.64 -19.74 -0.61
C LYS A 67 -4.22 -19.24 -0.89
N SER A 68 -3.88 -19.08 -2.17
CA SER A 68 -2.58 -18.53 -2.59
C SER A 68 -2.34 -17.08 -2.18
N LEU A 69 -3.38 -16.26 -2.20
CA LEU A 69 -3.30 -14.85 -1.80
C LEU A 69 -2.90 -14.72 -0.32
N CYS A 70 -3.32 -15.67 0.52
CA CYS A 70 -3.09 -15.65 1.96
C CYS A 70 -1.61 -15.70 2.36
N TYR A 71 -0.72 -16.22 1.50
CA TYR A 71 0.74 -16.19 1.75
C TYR A 71 1.49 -15.21 0.85
N GLN A 72 0.98 -14.96 -0.37
CA GLN A 72 1.61 -14.01 -1.31
C GLN A 72 1.51 -12.56 -0.84
N ILE A 73 0.37 -12.16 -0.26
CA ILE A 73 0.19 -10.79 0.22
C ILE A 73 1.15 -10.49 1.38
N PRO A 74 1.26 -11.34 2.43
CA PRO A 74 2.28 -11.15 3.46
C PRO A 74 3.70 -11.04 2.90
N GLN A 75 4.08 -11.90 1.95
CA GLN A 75 5.40 -11.87 1.30
C GLN A 75 5.68 -10.55 0.56
N THR A 76 4.65 -9.87 0.06
CA THR A 76 4.80 -8.59 -0.66
C THR A 76 4.97 -7.41 0.31
N LEU A 77 4.56 -7.58 1.56
CA LEU A 77 4.53 -6.52 2.58
C LEU A 77 5.65 -6.61 3.62
N ALA A 78 6.12 -7.82 3.90
CA ALA A 78 7.24 -8.11 4.80
C ALA A 78 8.58 -7.84 4.11
#